data_AF-A0A257LUL7-F1
#
_entry.id   AF-A0A257LUL7-F1
#
_cell.length_a   1.000
_cell.length_b   1.000
_cell.length_c   1.000
_cell.angle_alpha   90.00
_cell.angle_beta   90.00
_cell.angle_gamma   90.00
#
_symmetry.space_group_name_H-M   'P 1'
#
loop_
_entity.id
_entity.type
_entity.pdbx_description
1 polymer ?
#
loop_
_entity_poly.entity_id
_entity_poly.type
_entity_poly.pdbx_seq_one_letter_code
_entity_poly.pdbx_strand_id
1 'polypeptide(L)'
;MKTRPLIRPLLATAAWIACTAIPSALHAENEVGFIERFALASDREKALGELVPGSEDYYFFHCLHYQSARNEAKFNEFMGQWRKRFPGENSRRRIIENRQALLAYDANPQQTLDYLKRQLGVTHHHQQEV
;
A
#
# COMPACT_ATOMS: atom_id res chain seq x y z
N MET A 1 -35.35 -58.04 16.94
CA MET A 1 -35.01 -57.85 18.37
C MET A 1 -33.53 -57.50 18.45
N LYS A 2 -33.20 -56.25 18.75
CA LYS A 2 -31.91 -55.60 18.42
C LYS A 2 -31.30 -55.10 19.73
N THR A 3 -30.27 -55.77 20.24
CA THR A 3 -29.53 -55.35 21.43
C THR A 3 -28.05 -55.19 21.05
N ARG A 4 -27.62 -53.94 20.90
CA ARG A 4 -26.20 -53.58 20.76
C ARG A 4 -25.70 -53.15 22.14
N PRO A 5 -24.65 -53.77 22.72
CA PRO A 5 -24.07 -53.28 23.95
C PRO A 5 -23.16 -52.08 23.66
N LEU A 6 -23.34 -51.08 24.52
CA LEU A 6 -22.63 -49.84 24.64
C LEU A 6 -21.25 -50.11 25.28
N ILE A 7 -20.16 -49.83 24.57
CA ILE A 7 -18.82 -49.77 25.18
C ILE A 7 -18.16 -48.47 24.68
N ARG A 8 -18.07 -47.50 25.59
CA ARG A 8 -17.29 -46.26 25.44
C ARG A 8 -15.95 -46.45 26.16
N PRO A 9 -14.81 -46.16 25.52
CA PRO A 9 -13.64 -45.62 26.19
C PRO A 9 -13.55 -44.13 25.84
N LEU A 10 -13.82 -43.20 26.76
CA LEU A 10 -12.91 -42.70 27.79
C LEU A 10 -11.54 -42.24 27.22
N LEU A 11 -11.27 -40.94 27.42
CA LEU A 11 -9.96 -40.25 27.38
C LEU A 11 -9.37 -39.93 25.99
N ALA A 12 -9.42 -38.65 25.62
CA ALA A 12 -8.21 -37.84 25.40
C ALA A 12 -8.59 -36.38 25.11
N THR A 13 -8.80 -35.60 26.18
CA THR A 13 -8.68 -34.14 26.10
C THR A 13 -7.19 -33.81 26.00
N ALA A 14 -6.71 -33.51 24.80
CA ALA A 14 -5.41 -32.89 24.59
C ALA A 14 -5.64 -31.47 24.07
N ALA A 15 -5.78 -30.54 25.00
CA ALA A 15 -5.69 -29.11 24.73
C ALA A 15 -4.26 -28.79 24.25
N TRP A 16 -4.09 -28.52 22.97
CA TRP A 16 -2.92 -27.83 22.44
C TRP A 16 -3.28 -26.36 22.23
N ILE A 17 -3.31 -25.60 23.32
CA ILE A 17 -3.15 -24.14 23.24
C ILE A 17 -1.65 -23.89 23.25
N ALA A 18 -1.03 -24.01 22.09
CA ALA A 18 0.37 -23.64 21.88
C ALA A 18 0.43 -22.16 21.47
N CYS A 19 0.66 -21.32 22.48
CA CYS A 19 1.39 -20.06 22.41
C CYS A 19 1.20 -19.20 21.14
N THR A 20 0.17 -18.35 21.15
CA THR A 20 0.11 -17.15 20.30
C THR A 20 1.12 -16.11 20.81
N ALA A 21 2.39 -16.25 20.42
CA ALA A 21 3.33 -15.14 20.41
C ALA A 21 3.47 -14.69 18.96
N ILE A 22 2.60 -13.80 18.51
CA ILE A 22 2.78 -13.11 17.22
C ILE A 22 3.95 -12.14 17.44
N PRO A 23 5.12 -12.34 16.80
CA PRO A 23 6.22 -11.40 16.94
C PRO A 23 5.88 -10.17 16.09
N SER A 24 5.38 -9.11 16.72
CA SER A 24 5.13 -7.82 16.06
C SER A 24 6.40 -7.12 15.56
N ALA A 25 7.59 -7.69 15.82
CA ALA A 25 8.90 -7.11 15.49
C ALA A 25 9.42 -7.47 14.08
N LEU A 26 8.85 -8.47 13.39
CA LEU A 26 9.33 -8.91 12.06
C LEU A 26 8.97 -7.94 10.91
N HIS A 27 8.07 -6.98 11.12
CA HIS A 27 7.67 -6.03 10.08
C HIS A 27 8.64 -4.85 9.95
N ALA A 28 9.20 -4.36 11.05
CA ALA A 28 10.04 -3.15 11.05
C ALA A 28 11.41 -3.36 10.37
N GLU A 29 12.04 -4.53 10.55
CA GLU A 29 13.32 -4.85 9.90
C GLU A 29 13.18 -5.07 8.39
N ASN A 30 12.05 -5.60 7.92
CA ASN A 30 11.80 -5.82 6.49
C ASN A 30 11.52 -4.52 5.74
N GLU A 31 10.73 -3.61 6.31
CA GLU A 31 10.34 -2.36 5.64
C GLU A 31 11.54 -1.40 5.49
N VAL A 32 12.30 -1.19 6.57
CA VAL A 32 13.48 -0.28 6.53
C VAL A 32 14.54 -0.81 5.57
N GLY A 33 14.84 -2.11 5.63
CA GLY A 33 15.82 -2.72 4.74
C GLY A 33 15.40 -2.65 3.27
N PHE A 34 14.12 -2.84 2.96
CA PHE A 34 13.62 -2.72 1.60
C PHE A 34 13.75 -1.29 1.06
N ILE A 35 13.32 -0.29 1.83
CA ILE A 35 13.35 1.12 1.41
C ILE A 35 14.78 1.55 1.07
N GLU A 36 15.76 1.17 1.89
CA GLU A 36 17.16 1.48 1.65
C GLU A 36 17.66 0.84 0.34
N ARG A 37 17.40 -0.47 0.15
CA ARG A 37 17.76 -1.16 -1.10
C ARG A 37 17.11 -0.49 -2.30
N PHE A 38 15.83 -0.16 -2.24
CA PHE A 38 15.13 0.54 -3.33
C PHE A 38 15.70 1.93 -3.59
N ALA A 39 16.02 2.71 -2.56
CA ALA A 39 16.54 4.06 -2.70
C ALA A 39 17.95 4.08 -3.30
N LEU A 40 18.82 3.18 -2.82
CA LEU A 40 20.24 3.13 -3.13
C LEU A 40 20.60 2.19 -4.31
N ALA A 41 19.69 1.33 -4.77
CA ALA A 41 19.97 0.42 -5.87
C ALA A 41 20.28 1.16 -7.18
N SER A 42 21.34 0.73 -7.86
CA SER A 42 21.65 1.15 -9.24
C SER A 42 20.60 0.66 -10.22
N ASP A 43 19.98 -0.48 -9.92
CA ASP A 43 18.87 -1.08 -10.66
C ASP A 43 17.69 -1.30 -9.70
N ARG A 44 16.76 -0.34 -9.69
CA ARG A 44 15.60 -0.38 -8.79
C ARG A 44 14.60 -1.45 -9.17
N GLU A 45 14.57 -1.92 -10.43
CA GLU A 45 13.63 -2.95 -10.87
C GLU A 45 13.92 -4.29 -10.18
N LYS A 46 15.19 -4.59 -9.91
CA LYS A 46 15.56 -5.77 -9.10
C LYS A 46 14.98 -5.72 -7.69
N ALA A 47 15.07 -4.58 -7.02
CA ALA A 47 14.48 -4.40 -5.69
C ALA A 47 12.96 -4.55 -5.75
N LEU A 48 12.29 -3.98 -6.76
CA LEU A 48 10.84 -4.13 -6.94
C LEU A 48 10.38 -5.59 -7.05
N GLY A 49 11.23 -6.48 -7.58
CA GLY A 49 10.97 -7.92 -7.66
C GLY A 49 10.88 -8.64 -6.30
N GLU A 50 11.38 -8.03 -5.22
CA GLU A 50 11.28 -8.57 -3.86
C GLU A 50 9.86 -8.38 -3.26
N LEU A 51 9.05 -7.48 -3.83
CA LEU A 51 7.72 -7.14 -3.32
C LEU A 51 6.68 -8.20 -3.67
N VAL A 52 5.77 -8.48 -2.73
CA VAL A 52 4.66 -9.42 -2.94
C VAL A 52 3.69 -8.86 -4.00
N PRO A 53 3.51 -9.52 -5.16
CA PRO A 53 2.64 -9.02 -6.21
C PRO A 53 1.20 -8.78 -5.75
N GLY A 54 0.66 -7.61 -6.09
CA GLY A 54 -0.70 -7.21 -5.74
C GLY A 54 -0.90 -6.71 -4.30
N SER A 55 0.18 -6.64 -3.50
CA SER A 55 0.19 -5.90 -2.23
C SER A 55 0.17 -4.39 -2.45
N GLU A 56 -0.15 -3.61 -1.41
CA GLU A 56 -0.09 -2.15 -1.50
C GLU A 56 1.33 -1.63 -1.71
N ASP A 57 2.34 -2.22 -1.07
CA ASP A 57 3.75 -1.86 -1.28
C ASP A 57 4.18 -2.12 -2.71
N TYR A 58 3.76 -3.26 -3.29
CA TYR A 58 4.00 -3.56 -4.69
C TYR A 58 3.51 -2.42 -5.59
N TYR A 59 2.26 -1.98 -5.46
CA TYR A 59 1.78 -0.88 -6.28
C TYR A 59 2.45 0.46 -5.95
N PHE A 60 2.67 0.78 -4.66
CA PHE A 60 3.26 2.05 -4.24
C PHE A 60 4.67 2.24 -4.81
N PHE A 61 5.56 1.27 -4.61
CA PHE A 61 6.96 1.40 -5.03
C PHE A 61 7.12 1.29 -6.56
N HIS A 62 6.30 0.48 -7.24
CA HIS A 62 6.28 0.49 -8.71
C HIS A 62 5.81 1.85 -9.26
N CYS A 63 4.74 2.43 -8.72
CA CYS A 63 4.30 3.75 -9.15
C CYS A 63 5.37 4.82 -8.88
N LEU A 64 5.99 4.81 -7.70
CA LEU A 64 7.07 5.74 -7.35
C LEU A 64 8.28 5.61 -8.29
N HIS A 65 8.62 4.38 -8.67
CA HIS A 65 9.67 4.10 -9.65
C HIS A 65 9.31 4.69 -11.03
N TYR A 66 8.11 4.41 -11.55
CA TYR A 66 7.69 4.91 -12.87
C TYR A 66 7.55 6.44 -12.91
N GLN A 67 7.17 7.07 -11.81
CA GLN A 67 7.21 8.53 -11.67
C GLN A 67 8.63 9.08 -11.82
N SER A 68 9.60 8.44 -11.16
CA SER A 68 11.01 8.84 -11.21
C SER A 68 11.62 8.62 -12.61
N ALA A 69 11.19 7.57 -13.31
CA ALA A 69 11.59 7.25 -14.68
C ALA A 69 10.79 8.03 -15.75
N ARG A 70 9.83 8.88 -15.36
CA ARG A 70 8.90 9.60 -16.26
C ARG A 70 8.17 8.67 -17.24
N ASN A 71 7.90 7.43 -16.84
CA ASN A 71 7.16 6.46 -17.65
C ASN A 71 5.67 6.51 -17.30
N GLU A 72 4.95 7.48 -17.90
CA GLU A 72 3.54 7.72 -17.60
C GLU A 72 2.63 6.56 -18.00
N ALA A 73 2.96 5.84 -19.08
CA ALA A 73 2.17 4.69 -19.53
C ALA A 73 2.14 3.59 -18.45
N LYS A 74 3.31 3.21 -17.93
CA LYS A 74 3.42 2.20 -16.87
C LYS A 74 2.84 2.69 -15.53
N PHE A 75 3.04 3.96 -15.20
CA PHE A 75 2.42 4.58 -14.03
C PHE A 75 0.89 4.46 -14.07
N ASN A 76 0.27 4.86 -15.19
CA ASN A 76 -1.19 4.82 -15.35
C ASN A 76 -1.73 3.39 -15.33
N GLU A 77 -1.01 2.44 -15.93
CA GLU A 77 -1.32 1.00 -15.87
C GLU A 77 -1.40 0.50 -14.42
N PHE A 78 -0.34 0.71 -13.63
CA PHE A 78 -0.26 0.26 -12.25
C PHE A 78 -1.25 0.99 -11.33
N MET A 79 -1.46 2.29 -11.53
CA MET A 79 -2.48 3.04 -10.79
C MET A 79 -3.89 2.53 -11.06
N GLY A 80 -4.20 2.16 -12.30
CA GLY A 80 -5.47 1.53 -12.65
C GLY A 80 -5.68 0.19 -11.94
N GLN A 81 -4.65 -0.67 -11.97
CA GLN A 81 -4.67 -1.95 -11.26
C GLN A 81 -4.84 -1.77 -9.74
N TRP A 82 -4.10 -0.82 -9.14
CA TRP A 82 -4.19 -0.50 -7.72
C TRP A 82 -5.61 -0.06 -7.35
N ARG A 83 -6.20 0.90 -8.08
CA ARG A 83 -7.57 1.36 -7.84
C ARG A 83 -8.60 0.24 -7.93
N LYS A 84 -8.45 -0.67 -8.90
CA LYS A 84 -9.34 -1.83 -9.05
C LYS A 84 -9.24 -2.80 -7.89
N ARG A 85 -8.02 -3.06 -7.40
CA ARG A 85 -7.74 -4.01 -6.31
C ARG A 85 -8.15 -3.46 -4.95
N PHE A 86 -7.93 -2.17 -4.72
CA PHE A 86 -8.19 -1.47 -3.46
C PHE A 86 -9.09 -0.24 -3.73
N PRO A 87 -10.41 -0.44 -3.89
CA PRO A 87 -11.32 0.61 -4.37
C PRO A 87 -11.62 1.72 -3.36
N GLY A 88 -11.40 1.46 -2.06
CA GLY A 88 -11.67 2.42 -0.99
C GLY A 88 -10.70 3.61 -0.96
N GLU A 89 -10.93 4.50 0.01
CA GLU A 89 -9.98 5.56 0.33
C GLU A 89 -8.63 4.96 0.73
N ASN A 90 -7.56 5.57 0.22
CA ASN A 90 -6.22 5.05 0.42
C ASN A 90 -5.23 6.20 0.54
N SER A 91 -4.65 6.38 1.73
CA SER A 91 -3.70 7.45 2.03
C SER A 91 -2.40 7.32 1.24
N ARG A 92 -1.88 6.09 1.06
CA ARG A 92 -0.66 5.84 0.28
C ARG A 92 -0.84 6.14 -1.19
N ARG A 93 -1.99 5.76 -1.77
CA ARG A 93 -2.35 6.11 -3.14
C ARG A 93 -2.44 7.63 -3.30
N ARG A 94 -3.02 8.34 -2.31
CA ARG A 94 -3.12 9.81 -2.33
C ARG A 94 -1.74 10.48 -2.38
N ILE A 95 -0.74 9.96 -1.68
CA ILE A 95 0.65 10.46 -1.76
C ILE A 95 1.16 10.41 -3.21
N ILE A 96 0.98 9.28 -3.87
CA ILE A 96 1.42 9.06 -5.24
C ILE A 96 0.66 9.97 -6.23
N GLU A 97 -0.65 10.13 -6.05
CA GLU A 97 -1.47 11.03 -6.87
C GLU A 97 -1.06 12.50 -6.69
N ASN A 98 -0.83 12.94 -5.46
CA ASN A 98 -0.33 14.28 -5.16
C ASN A 98 1.03 14.54 -5.82
N ARG A 99 1.95 13.58 -5.70
CA ARG A 99 3.25 13.66 -6.35
C ARG A 99 3.13 13.74 -7.87
N GLN A 100 2.22 12.97 -8.48
CA GLN A 100 2.01 13.03 -9.93
C GLN A 100 1.53 14.40 -10.37
N ALA A 101 0.58 15.00 -9.64
CA ALA A 101 0.07 16.32 -9.93
C ALA A 101 1.21 17.37 -9.90
N LEU A 102 2.08 17.32 -8.90
CA LEU A 102 3.25 18.19 -8.80
C LEU A 102 4.25 17.96 -9.94
N LEU A 103 4.52 16.70 -10.29
CA LEU A 103 5.44 16.34 -11.38
C LEU A 103 4.95 16.79 -12.76
N ALA A 104 3.64 17.00 -12.91
CA ALA A 104 2.98 17.48 -14.14
C ALA A 104 2.79 19.01 -14.17
N TYR A 105 3.20 19.73 -13.12
CA TYR A 105 2.95 21.17 -12.97
C TYR A 105 3.45 21.98 -14.16
N ASP A 106 4.67 21.72 -14.64
CA ASP A 106 5.26 22.48 -15.74
C ASP A 106 4.48 22.32 -17.05
N ALA A 107 3.84 21.16 -17.25
CA ALA A 107 3.04 20.88 -18.44
C ALA A 107 1.61 21.45 -18.32
N ASN A 108 0.99 21.34 -17.14
CA ASN A 108 -0.42 21.68 -16.92
C ASN A 108 -0.65 22.36 -15.56
N PRO A 109 -0.14 23.58 -15.34
CA PRO A 109 -0.10 24.20 -14.02
C PRO A 109 -1.50 24.45 -13.45
N GLN A 110 -2.46 24.86 -14.29
CA GLN A 110 -3.84 25.12 -13.85
C GLN A 110 -4.51 23.85 -13.31
N GLN A 111 -4.36 22.72 -14.01
CA GLN A 111 -4.94 21.45 -13.60
C GLN A 111 -4.32 20.97 -12.27
N THR A 112 -3.01 21.11 -12.11
CA THR A 112 -2.32 20.78 -10.85
C THR A 112 -2.82 21.65 -9.70
N LEU A 113 -2.92 22.97 -9.90
CA LEU A 113 -3.40 23.88 -8.86
C LEU A 113 -4.85 23.58 -8.46
N ASP A 114 -5.72 23.29 -9.43
CA ASP A 114 -7.12 22.94 -9.13
C ASP A 114 -7.21 21.61 -8.38
N TYR A 115 -6.38 20.63 -8.72
CA TYR A 115 -6.28 19.38 -7.96
C TYR A 115 -5.82 19.63 -6.51
N LEU A 116 -4.75 20.41 -6.31
CA LEU A 116 -4.20 20.69 -4.98
C LEU A 116 -5.18 21.50 -4.12
N LYS A 117 -5.86 22.51 -4.67
CA LYS A 117 -6.91 23.27 -3.95
C LYS A 117 -8.00 22.34 -3.41
N ARG A 118 -8.48 21.39 -4.23
CA ARG A 118 -9.48 20.40 -3.80
C ARG A 118 -8.92 19.45 -2.73
N GLN A 119 -7.69 18.96 -2.89
CA GLN A 119 -7.10 18.02 -1.92
C GLN A 119 -6.79 18.67 -0.57
N LEU A 120 -6.33 19.92 -0.56
CA LEU A 120 -5.96 20.65 0.66
C LEU A 120 -7.16 21.34 1.32
N GLY A 121 -8.32 21.39 0.66
CA GLY A 121 -9.50 22.08 1.19
C GLY A 121 -9.26 23.57 1.41
N VAL A 122 -8.45 24.22 0.55
CA VAL A 122 -8.12 25.64 0.71
C VAL A 122 -9.37 26.48 0.55
N THR A 123 -9.79 27.11 1.64
CA THR A 123 -10.89 28.08 1.64
C THR A 123 -10.36 29.46 2.02
N HIS A 124 -10.77 30.49 1.28
CA HIS A 124 -10.35 31.88 1.51
C HIS A 124 -11.42 32.63 2.32
N HIS A 125 -11.81 32.10 3.48
CA HIS A 125 -12.82 32.73 4.36
C HIS A 125 -12.24 33.78 5.30
N HIS A 126 -10.95 34.10 5.20
CA HIS A 126 -10.33 35.10 6.05
C HIS A 126 -10.58 36.51 5.49
N GLN A 127 -11.34 37.32 6.24
CA GLN A 127 -11.56 38.74 5.95
C GLN A 127 -10.51 39.55 6.72
N GLN A 128 -9.90 40.56 6.10
CA GLN A 128 -8.99 41.47 6.81
C GLN A 128 -9.79 42.22 7.88
N GLU A 129 -9.35 42.13 9.14
CA GLU A 129 -9.79 43.06 10.18
C GLU A 129 -9.25 44.45 9.83
N VAL A 130 -10.15 45.44 9.85
CA VAL A 130 -9.86 46.85 9.52
C VAL A 130 -9.55 47.61 10.80
#